data_AF-A0A953X468-F1
#
_entry.id   AF-A0A953X468-F1
#
_cell.length_a   1.000
_cell.length_b   1.000
_cell.length_c   1.000
_cell.angle_alpha   90.00
_cell.angle_beta   90.00
_cell.angle_gamma   90.00
#
_symmetry.space_group_name_H-M   'P 1'
#
loop_
_entity.id
_entity.type
_entity.pdbx_description
1 polymer ?
#
loop_
_entity_poly.entity_id
_entity_poly.type
_entity_poly.pdbx_seq_one_letter_code
_entity_poly.pdbx_strand_id
1 'polypeptide(L)' 'MRVLLIEDDSAVARSIELMLKSAGFNIYTTDLGEEGVDLGKV' A
#
# COMPACT_ATOMS: atom_id res chain seq x y z
N MET A 1 11.19 5.96 -3.84
CA MET A 1 9.80 5.98 -4.33
C MET A 1 8.88 5.55 -3.19
N ARG A 2 7.73 6.22 -2.99
CA ARG A 2 6.71 5.81 -2.03
C ARG A 2 5.56 5.19 -2.81
N VAL A 3 5.04 4.05 -2.38
CA VAL A 3 3.96 3.32 -3.03
C VAL A 3 2.79 3.26 -2.08
N LEU A 4 1.61 3.70 -2.53
CA LEU A 4 0.36 3.51 -1.83
C LEU A 4 -0.33 2.29 -2.43
N LEU A 5 -0.58 1.28 -1.61
CA LEU A 5 -1.29 0.06 -1.97
C LEU A 5 -2.68 0.11 -1.34
N ILE A 6 -3.70 0.12 -2.18
CA ILE A 6 -5.09 0.06 -1.75
C ILE A 6 -5.60 -1.30 -2.19
N GLU A 7 -5.86 -2.17 -1.21
CA GLU A 7 -6.38 -3.52 -1.44
C GLU A 7 -7.36 -3.90 -0.33
N ASP A 8 -8.52 -4.42 -0.70
CA ASP A 8 -9.57 -4.87 0.22
C ASP A 8 -9.29 -6.27 0.77
N ASP A 9 -8.58 -7.10 0.00
CA ASP A 9 -8.13 -8.42 0.44
C ASP A 9 -6.78 -8.33 1.19
N SER A 10 -6.84 -8.57 2.50
CA SER A 10 -5.66 -8.55 3.38
C SER A 10 -4.57 -9.58 3.03
N ALA A 11 -4.91 -10.71 2.40
CA ALA A 11 -3.94 -11.71 1.99
C ALA A 11 -3.17 -11.23 0.75
N VAL A 12 -3.88 -10.66 -0.23
CA VAL A 12 -3.28 -10.05 -1.43
C VAL A 12 -2.42 -8.85 -1.06
N ALA A 13 -2.94 -7.95 -0.21
CA ALA A 13 -2.23 -6.77 0.28
C ALA A 13 -0.88 -7.15 0.89
N ARG A 14 -0.85 -8.18 1.73
CA ARG A 14 0.38 -8.65 2.40
C ARG A 14 1.37 -9.29 1.44
N SER A 15 0.90 -10.05 0.44
CA SER A 15 1.77 -10.60 -0.59
C SER A 15 2.46 -9.51 -1.41
N ILE A 16 1.73 -8.45 -1.78
CA ILE A 16 2.28 -7.33 -2.54
C ILE A 16 3.20 -6.46 -1.66
N GLU A 17 2.83 -6.21 -0.39
CA GLU A 17 3.68 -5.50 0.57
C GLU A 17 5.04 -6.19 0.71
N LEU A 18 5.06 -7.51 0.90
CA LEU A 18 6.30 -8.28 1.01
C LEU A 18 7.17 -8.18 -0.25
N MET A 19 6.57 -8.29 -1.44
CA MET A 19 7.29 -8.16 -2.71
C MET A 19 7.91 -6.77 -2.88
N LEU A 20 7.14 -5.71 -2.65
CA LEU A 20 7.61 -4.34 -2.80
C LEU A 20 8.64 -3.95 -1.72
N LYS A 21 8.46 -4.47 -0.50
CA LYS A 21 9.40 -4.25 0.62
C LYS A 21 10.73 -4.92 0.35
N SER A 22 10.71 -6.13 -0.23
CA SER A 22 11.92 -6.81 -0.70
C SER A 22 12.64 -6.05 -1.81
N ALA A 23 11.92 -5.25 -2.61
CA ALA A 23 12.49 -4.37 -3.62
C ALA A 23 12.95 -3.00 -3.06
N GLY A 24 12.88 -2.80 -1.73
CA GLY A 24 13.36 -1.58 -1.06
C GLY A 24 12.41 -0.39 -1.16
N PHE A 25 11.14 -0.62 -1.50
CA PHE A 25 10.13 0.44 -1.52
C PHE A 25 9.51 0.66 -0.15
N ASN A 26 9.11 1.90 0.11
CA ASN A 26 8.28 2.24 1.28
C ASN A 26 6.82 2.14 0.84
N ILE A 27 6.12 1.13 1.37
CA ILE A 27 4.71 0.84 1.06
C ILE A 27 3.83 1.30 2.22
N TYR A 28 2.71 1.93 1.87
CA TYR A 28 1.60 2.17 2.77
C TYR A 28 0.41 1.35 2.28
N THR A 29 -0.14 0.52 3.15
CA THR A 29 -1.33 -0.29 2.87
C THR A 29 -2.54 0.32 3.57
N THR A 30 -3.65 0.46 2.83
CA THR A 30 -4.96 0.79 3.39
C THR A 30 -6.02 -0.03 2.67
N ASP A 31 -7.04 -0.43 3.40
CA ASP A 31 -8.27 -1.07 2.89
C ASP A 31 -9.35 -0.03 2.56
N LEU A 32 -9.14 1.22 2.99
CA LEU A 32 -10.04 2.34 2.81
C LEU A 32 -9.51 3.30 1.76
N GLY A 33 -10.16 3.31 0.59
CA GLY A 33 -9.79 4.22 -0.51
C GLY A 33 -9.80 5.70 -0.12
N GLU A 34 -10.63 6.12 0.84
CA GLU A 34 -10.65 7.49 1.36
C GLU A 34 -9.36 7.87 2.10
N GLU A 35 -8.84 6.99 2.96
CA GLU A 35 -7.54 7.19 3.61
C GLU A 35 -6.41 7.23 2.58
N GLY A 36 -6.51 6.42 1.52
CA GLY A 36 -5.55 6.43 0.42
C GLY A 36 -5.48 7.78 -0.31
N VAL A 37 -6.63 8.42 -0.54
CA VAL A 37 -6.69 9.74 -1.19
C VAL A 37 -6.09 10.82 -0.29
N ASP A 38 -6.33 10.77 1.02
CA ASP A 38 -5.76 11.74 1.97
C ASP A 38 -4.26 11.53 2.17
N LEU A 39 -3.76 10.29 2.17
CA LEU A 39 -2.32 9.98 2.18
C LEU A 39 -1.62 10.41 0.88
N GLY A 40 -2.33 10.42 -0.24
CA GLY A 40 -1.82 10.83 -1.55
C GLY A 40 -1.84 12.34 -1.82
N LYS A 41 -2.51 13.13 -0.99
CA LYS A 41 -2.63 14.60 -1.13
C LYS A 41 -1.41 15.41 -0.66
N VAL A 42 -0.33 14.74 -0.26
CA VAL A 42 0.92 15.37 0.23
C VAL A 42 1.80 15.84 -0.91
#